data_AF-A0A940ZTG6-F1
#
_entry.id   AF-A0A940ZTG6-F1
#
_cell.length_a   1.000
_cell.length_b   1.000
_cell.length_c   1.000
_cell.angle_alpha   90.00
_cell.angle_beta   90.00
_cell.angle_gamma   90.00
#
_symmetry.space_group_name_H-M   'P 1'
#
loop_
_entity.id
_entity.type
_entity.pdbx_description
1 polymer ?
#
loop_
_entity_poly.entity_id
_entity_poly.type
_entity_poly.pdbx_seq_one_letter_code
_entity_poly.pdbx_strand_id
1 'polypeptide(L)'
;MNSTTNIDAALCEHRFWLQVLGDHSRFIFFSLAPSETEYLMLAQEFILLFDHLLANTDQFMKESELDSFTRKVYEAAYQLRDFKLELLSMSLTSDVKTHLPPSFYNDMLNELEEYLYIINRLQNDAPLQLHPLHYHMLWLSDAVGHAASVADSLDFAEADL
;
A
#
# COMPACT_ATOMS: atom_id res chain seq x y z
N MET A 1 -29.14 5.68 2.81
CA MET A 1 -28.24 4.72 3.48
C MET A 1 -27.96 5.30 4.87
N ASN A 2 -27.98 4.52 5.95
CA ASN A 2 -27.78 5.03 7.31
C ASN A 2 -26.31 5.46 7.48
N SER A 3 -26.08 6.64 8.04
CA SER A 3 -24.75 7.23 8.26
C SER A 3 -23.78 6.34 9.04
N THR A 4 -24.29 5.47 9.91
CA THR A 4 -23.50 4.48 10.66
C THR A 4 -22.85 3.41 9.78
N THR A 5 -23.47 3.04 8.64
CA THR A 5 -22.94 2.03 7.72
C THR A 5 -21.72 2.55 6.93
N ASN A 6 -21.58 3.87 6.78
CA ASN A 6 -20.46 4.49 6.04
C ASN A 6 -19.18 4.54 6.91
N ILE A 7 -19.31 4.87 8.20
CA ILE A 7 -18.17 4.94 9.14
C ILE A 7 -17.48 3.57 9.30
N ASP A 8 -18.25 2.50 9.52
CA ASP A 8 -17.67 1.17 9.72
C ASP A 8 -16.94 0.67 8.46
N ALA A 9 -17.50 0.94 7.28
CA ALA A 9 -16.88 0.60 6.00
C ALA A 9 -15.58 1.38 5.79
N ALA A 10 -15.59 2.70 6.02
CA ALA A 10 -14.40 3.53 5.92
C ALA A 10 -13.29 3.08 6.89
N LEU A 11 -13.63 2.77 8.14
CA LEU A 11 -12.67 2.24 9.12
C LEU A 11 -12.12 0.87 8.71
N CYS A 12 -12.95 0.01 8.11
CA CYS A 12 -12.51 -1.27 7.56
C CYS A 12 -11.45 -1.08 6.47
N GLU A 13 -11.71 -0.20 5.51
CA GLU A 13 -10.75 0.15 4.45
C GLU A 13 -9.47 0.76 5.03
N HIS A 14 -9.56 1.70 5.97
CA HIS A 14 -8.38 2.27 6.61
C HIS A 14 -7.52 1.22 7.32
N ARG A 15 -8.12 0.33 8.11
CA ARG A 15 -7.37 -0.71 8.82
C ARG A 15 -6.65 -1.65 7.86
N PHE A 16 -7.34 -2.09 6.81
CA PHE A 16 -6.77 -2.97 5.79
C PHE A 16 -5.58 -2.29 5.10
N TRP A 17 -5.80 -1.11 4.52
CA TRP A 17 -4.80 -0.47 3.69
C TRP A 17 -3.64 0.12 4.47
N LEU A 18 -3.85 0.65 5.67
CA LEU A 18 -2.75 1.16 6.50
C LEU A 18 -1.81 0.02 6.94
N GLN A 19 -2.32 -1.18 7.19
CA GLN A 19 -1.49 -2.36 7.41
C GLN A 19 -0.68 -2.70 6.15
N VAL A 20 -1.34 -2.83 5.01
CA VAL A 20 -0.69 -3.13 3.71
C VAL A 20 0.40 -2.12 3.39
N LEU A 21 0.12 -0.81 3.50
CA LEU A 21 1.11 0.23 3.21
C LEU A 21 2.26 0.28 4.22
N GLY A 22 2.01 -0.06 5.49
CA GLY A 22 3.05 -0.26 6.48
C GLY A 22 3.98 -1.42 6.09
N ASP A 23 3.41 -2.54 5.65
CA ASP A 23 4.17 -3.72 5.21
C ASP A 23 4.95 -3.46 3.92
N HIS A 24 4.39 -2.71 2.97
CA HIS A 24 5.13 -2.29 1.78
C HIS A 24 6.35 -1.46 2.15
N SER A 25 6.19 -0.55 3.11
CA SER A 25 7.30 0.26 3.63
C SER A 25 8.40 -0.61 4.25
N ARG A 26 8.02 -1.72 4.92
CA ARG A 26 8.97 -2.72 5.44
C ARG A 26 9.64 -3.52 4.33
N PHE A 27 8.89 -4.01 3.35
CA PHE A 27 9.45 -4.74 2.20
C PHE A 27 10.47 -3.88 1.47
N ILE A 28 10.14 -2.61 1.21
CA ILE A 28 11.05 -1.63 0.63
C ILE A 28 12.29 -1.46 1.52
N PHE A 29 12.12 -1.21 2.81
CA PHE A 29 13.25 -1.02 3.74
C PHE A 29 14.21 -2.22 3.73
N PHE A 30 13.69 -3.45 3.86
CA PHE A 30 14.52 -4.65 3.86
C PHE A 30 15.11 -4.98 2.49
N SER A 31 14.50 -4.48 1.40
CA SER A 31 14.99 -4.70 0.04
C SER A 31 16.27 -3.94 -0.31
N LEU A 32 16.41 -2.75 0.25
CA LEU A 32 17.45 -1.80 -0.09
C LEU A 32 18.82 -2.22 0.45
N ALA A 33 19.86 -2.01 -0.34
CA ALA A 33 21.23 -2.22 0.12
C ALA A 33 21.59 -1.22 1.24
N PRO A 34 22.47 -1.57 2.20
CA PRO A 34 22.88 -0.66 3.27
C PRO A 34 23.52 0.67 2.80
N SER A 35 23.96 0.73 1.53
CA SER A 35 24.48 1.96 0.93
C SER A 35 23.40 2.96 0.52
N GLU A 36 22.14 2.53 0.38
CA GLU A 36 21.00 3.37 -0.01
C GLU A 36 20.44 4.14 1.21
N THR A 37 21.31 4.86 1.92
CA THR A 37 21.00 5.41 3.25
C THR A 37 19.83 6.39 3.26
N GLU A 38 19.71 7.21 2.21
CA GLU A 38 18.60 8.17 2.07
C GLU A 38 17.26 7.44 1.96
N TYR A 39 17.17 6.46 1.06
CA TYR A 39 15.94 5.70 0.83
C TYR A 39 15.59 4.77 2.00
N LEU A 40 16.59 4.24 2.71
CA LEU A 40 16.39 3.51 3.96
C LEU A 40 15.75 4.39 5.04
N MET A 41 16.22 5.63 5.19
CA MET A 41 15.63 6.59 6.13
C MET A 41 14.19 6.91 5.77
N LEU A 42 13.91 7.20 4.49
CA LEU A 42 12.54 7.48 4.02
C LEU A 42 11.62 6.28 4.24
N ALA A 43 12.05 5.06 3.89
CA ALA A 43 11.26 3.86 4.14
C ALA A 43 10.98 3.66 5.63
N GLN A 44 11.95 3.92 6.51
CA GLN A 44 11.77 3.85 7.96
C GLN A 44 10.77 4.88 8.48
N GLU A 45 10.76 6.09 7.93
CA GLU A 45 9.77 7.12 8.26
C GLU A 45 8.36 6.67 7.86
N PHE A 46 8.19 6.09 6.67
CA PHE A 46 6.90 5.54 6.25
C PHE A 46 6.42 4.38 7.14
N ILE A 47 7.31 3.48 7.57
CA ILE A 47 6.97 2.41 8.52
C ILE A 47 6.34 3.02 9.78
N LEU A 48 7.03 3.98 10.39
CA LEU A 48 6.55 4.63 11.62
C LEU A 48 5.25 5.41 11.40
N LEU A 49 5.12 6.06 10.24
CA LEU A 49 3.93 6.84 9.87
C LEU A 49 2.70 5.93 9.74
N PHE A 50 2.79 4.84 8.96
CA PHE A 50 1.66 3.95 8.74
C PHE A 50 1.30 3.15 10.01
N ASP A 51 2.28 2.75 10.83
CA ASP A 51 2.03 2.16 12.14
C ASP A 51 1.27 3.11 13.06
N HIS A 52 1.68 4.38 13.09
CA HIS A 52 0.99 5.39 13.87
C HIS A 52 -0.43 5.60 13.34
N LEU A 53 -0.63 5.78 12.04
CA LEU A 53 -1.96 5.96 11.45
C LEU A 53 -2.87 4.77 11.75
N LEU A 54 -2.38 3.54 11.59
CA LEU A 54 -3.13 2.31 11.87
C LEU A 54 -3.57 2.25 13.33
N ALA A 55 -2.67 2.52 14.27
CA ALA A 55 -2.97 2.49 15.71
C ALA A 55 -4.00 3.55 16.14
N ASN A 56 -4.22 4.60 15.34
CA ASN A 56 -5.20 5.64 15.62
C ASN A 56 -6.57 5.38 14.97
N THR A 57 -6.75 4.32 14.17
CA THR A 57 -8.02 4.03 13.48
C THR A 57 -9.19 3.74 14.44
N ASP A 58 -8.93 3.23 15.65
CA ASP A 58 -9.97 2.85 16.61
C ASP A 58 -10.51 4.01 17.47
N GLN A 59 -10.03 5.23 17.24
CA GLN A 59 -10.31 6.37 18.13
C GLN A 59 -11.53 7.21 17.71
N PHE A 60 -12.13 6.92 16.55
CA PHE A 60 -13.13 7.80 15.95
C PHE A 60 -14.56 7.43 16.34
N MET A 61 -15.28 8.41 16.92
CA MET A 61 -16.69 8.26 17.30
C MET A 61 -17.60 9.21 16.50
N LYS A 62 -17.02 10.11 15.69
CA LYS A 62 -17.74 11.10 14.87
C LYS A 62 -17.19 11.16 13.44
N GLU A 63 -18.10 11.38 12.50
CA GLU A 63 -17.81 11.49 11.06
C GLU A 63 -16.80 12.61 10.74
N SER A 64 -16.93 13.79 11.35
CA SER A 64 -16.00 14.91 11.12
C SER A 64 -14.56 14.62 11.56
N GLU A 65 -14.37 13.75 12.56
CA GLU A 65 -13.04 13.34 13.03
C GLU A 65 -12.42 12.38 12.01
N LEU A 66 -13.24 11.46 11.47
CA LEU A 66 -12.85 10.53 10.42
C LEU A 66 -12.49 11.24 9.11
N ASP A 67 -13.22 12.28 8.70
CA ASP A 67 -12.89 13.07 7.49
C ASP A 67 -11.52 13.76 7.59
N SER A 68 -11.20 14.27 8.78
CA SER A 68 -9.91 14.88 9.06
C SER A 68 -8.79 13.85 9.01
N PHE A 69 -9.02 12.68 9.60
CA PHE A 69 -8.08 11.55 9.55
C PHE A 69 -7.88 11.05 8.13
N THR A 70 -8.95 10.87 7.36
CA THR A 70 -8.94 10.40 5.96
C THR A 70 -8.08 11.30 5.08
N ARG A 71 -8.15 12.63 5.26
CA ARG A 71 -7.29 13.57 4.53
C ARG A 71 -5.80 13.40 4.86
N LYS A 72 -5.45 13.19 6.13
CA LYS A 72 -4.07 12.91 6.53
C LYS A 72 -3.57 11.58 5.94
N VAL A 73 -4.42 10.56 5.95
CA VAL A 73 -4.10 9.25 5.34
C VAL A 73 -3.90 9.38 3.83
N TYR A 74 -4.74 10.17 3.16
CA TYR A 74 -4.59 10.46 1.73
C TYR A 74 -3.24 11.12 1.43
N GLU A 75 -2.85 12.14 2.20
CA GLU A 75 -1.55 12.81 2.04
C GLU A 75 -0.38 11.84 2.25
N ALA A 76 -0.44 11.00 3.28
CA ALA A 76 0.58 9.99 3.56
C ALA A 76 0.69 8.93 2.44
N ALA A 77 -0.44 8.41 1.97
CA ALA A 77 -0.49 7.45 0.87
C ALA A 77 0.04 8.07 -0.44
N TYR A 78 -0.32 9.33 -0.72
CA TYR A 78 0.17 10.04 -1.90
C TYR A 78 1.70 10.25 -1.85
N GLN A 79 2.26 10.57 -0.68
CA GLN A 79 3.71 10.67 -0.50
C GLN A 79 4.40 9.31 -0.69
N LEU A 80 3.83 8.23 -0.15
CA LEU A 80 4.37 6.87 -0.37
C LEU A 80 4.29 6.47 -1.84
N ARG A 81 3.26 6.90 -2.57
CA ARG A 81 3.16 6.67 -4.01
C ARG A 81 4.33 7.32 -4.75
N ASP A 82 4.60 8.59 -4.48
CA ASP A 82 5.67 9.32 -5.16
C ASP A 82 7.03 8.66 -4.86
N PHE A 83 7.23 8.23 -3.61
CA PHE A 83 8.42 7.45 -3.23
C PHE A 83 8.52 6.11 -3.99
N LYS A 84 7.43 5.33 -4.08
CA LYS A 84 7.42 4.07 -4.84
C LYS A 84 7.69 4.29 -6.34
N LEU A 85 7.15 5.38 -6.92
CA LEU A 85 7.40 5.75 -8.32
C LEU A 85 8.87 6.11 -8.55
N GLU A 86 9.49 6.83 -7.63
CA GLU A 86 10.92 7.15 -7.68
C GLU A 86 11.76 5.88 -7.66
N LEU A 87 11.50 4.98 -6.69
CA LEU A 87 12.17 3.67 -6.60
C LEU A 87 11.98 2.83 -7.85
N LEU A 88 10.77 2.77 -8.40
CA LEU A 88 10.49 2.08 -9.66
C LEU A 88 11.33 2.69 -10.80
N SER A 89 11.34 4.01 -10.94
CA SER A 89 12.11 4.69 -11.98
C SER A 89 13.60 4.35 -11.89
N MET A 90 14.18 4.42 -10.69
CA MET A 90 15.60 4.10 -10.47
C MET A 90 15.89 2.61 -10.67
N SER A 91 14.94 1.72 -10.34
CA SER A 91 15.10 0.28 -10.56
C SER A 91 15.20 -0.06 -12.04
N LEU A 92 14.48 0.68 -12.90
CA LEU A 92 14.53 0.52 -14.36
C LEU A 92 15.85 1.03 -14.97
N THR A 93 16.52 1.99 -14.33
CA THR A 93 17.82 2.53 -14.76
C THR A 93 19.01 1.93 -14.02
N SER A 94 18.78 1.01 -13.06
CA SER A 94 19.79 0.44 -12.17
C SER A 94 20.49 1.46 -11.25
N ASP A 95 19.82 2.57 -10.94
CA ASP A 95 20.33 3.65 -10.09
C ASP A 95 20.06 3.42 -8.58
N VAL A 96 19.34 2.35 -8.23
CA VAL A 96 19.08 1.92 -6.84
C VAL A 96 19.45 0.45 -6.65
N LYS A 97 20.14 0.14 -5.55
CA LYS A 97 20.46 -1.24 -5.19
C LYS A 97 19.39 -1.84 -4.30
N THR A 98 18.59 -2.71 -4.87
CA THR A 98 17.49 -3.43 -4.21
C THR A 98 17.42 -4.86 -4.73
N HIS A 99 16.89 -5.78 -3.93
CA HIS A 99 16.57 -7.14 -4.38
C HIS A 99 15.10 -7.34 -4.80
N LEU A 100 14.26 -6.30 -4.70
CA LEU A 100 12.91 -6.35 -5.27
C LEU A 100 12.95 -6.07 -6.78
N PRO A 101 12.27 -6.86 -7.62
CA PRO A 101 12.20 -6.59 -9.04
C PRO A 101 11.28 -5.38 -9.34
N PRO A 102 11.47 -4.67 -10.48
CA PRO A 102 10.62 -3.54 -10.86
C PRO A 102 9.12 -3.85 -10.87
N SER A 103 8.74 -5.06 -11.28
CA SER A 103 7.33 -5.50 -11.26
C SER A 103 6.74 -5.51 -9.85
N PHE A 104 7.52 -5.85 -8.82
CA PHE A 104 7.04 -5.84 -7.44
C PHE A 104 6.75 -4.42 -6.96
N TYR A 105 7.58 -3.43 -7.33
CA TYR A 105 7.29 -2.02 -7.08
C TYR A 105 6.02 -1.55 -7.80
N ASN A 106 5.82 -2.01 -9.04
CA ASN A 106 4.63 -1.68 -9.83
C ASN A 106 3.36 -2.29 -9.21
N ASP A 107 3.40 -3.53 -8.73
CA ASP A 107 2.25 -4.17 -8.08
C ASP A 107 1.87 -3.41 -6.79
N MET A 108 2.86 -3.10 -5.95
CA MET A 108 2.68 -2.25 -4.77
C MET A 108 2.14 -0.84 -5.10
N LEU A 109 2.38 -0.32 -6.29
CA LEU A 109 1.82 0.96 -6.77
C LEU A 109 0.37 0.81 -7.19
N ASN A 110 0.03 -0.23 -7.93
CA ASN A 110 -1.35 -0.50 -8.35
C ASN A 110 -2.28 -0.68 -7.15
N GLU A 111 -1.81 -1.41 -6.14
CA GLU A 111 -2.48 -1.55 -4.85
C GLU A 111 -2.71 -0.20 -4.16
N LEU A 112 -1.68 0.64 -4.07
CA LEU A 112 -1.79 1.94 -3.44
C LEU A 112 -2.76 2.86 -4.21
N GLU A 113 -2.72 2.84 -5.55
CA GLU A 113 -3.65 3.60 -6.39
C GLU A 113 -5.11 3.17 -6.18
N GLU A 114 -5.36 1.87 -5.99
CA GLU A 114 -6.69 1.39 -5.59
C GLU A 114 -7.11 1.97 -4.24
N TYR A 115 -6.19 2.08 -3.28
CA TYR A 115 -6.51 2.71 -2.01
C TYR A 115 -6.84 4.21 -2.16
N LEU A 116 -6.05 4.96 -2.94
CA LEU A 116 -6.34 6.36 -3.22
C LEU A 116 -7.70 6.53 -3.91
N TYR A 117 -8.04 5.60 -4.82
CA TYR A 117 -9.35 5.55 -5.44
C TYR A 117 -10.47 5.31 -4.42
N ILE A 118 -10.30 4.35 -3.50
CA ILE A 118 -11.25 4.07 -2.41
C ILE A 118 -11.43 5.29 -1.50
N ILE A 119 -10.35 5.96 -1.10
CA ILE A 119 -10.43 7.20 -0.30
C ILE A 119 -11.25 8.27 -1.03
N ASN A 120 -11.01 8.46 -2.32
CA ASN A 120 -11.78 9.41 -3.11
C ASN A 120 -13.27 9.04 -3.14
N ARG A 121 -13.62 7.76 -3.28
CA ARG A 121 -15.01 7.29 -3.23
C ARG A 121 -15.66 7.57 -1.89
N LEU A 122 -14.97 7.27 -0.79
CA LEU A 122 -15.42 7.54 0.59
C LEU A 122 -15.73 9.04 0.78
N GLN A 123 -14.82 9.92 0.37
CA GLN A 123 -14.99 11.37 0.51
C GLN A 123 -16.13 11.96 -0.34
N ASN A 124 -16.55 11.26 -1.39
CA ASN A 124 -17.63 11.69 -2.29
C ASN A 124 -18.93 10.92 -2.06
N ASP A 125 -19.04 10.14 -0.97
CA ASP A 125 -20.19 9.27 -0.66
C ASP A 125 -20.60 8.37 -1.86
N ALA A 126 -19.60 7.91 -2.62
CA ALA A 126 -19.78 7.04 -3.76
C ALA A 126 -19.76 5.56 -3.30
N PRO A 127 -20.51 4.65 -3.96
CA PRO A 127 -20.53 3.24 -3.57
C PRO A 127 -19.11 2.64 -3.52
N LEU A 128 -18.77 1.73 -2.59
CA LEU A 128 -17.46 1.06 -2.65
C LEU A 128 -17.46 -0.18 -3.54
N GLN A 129 -18.63 -0.78 -3.74
CA GLN A 129 -18.78 -1.93 -4.63
C GLN A 129 -18.67 -1.50 -6.09
N LEU A 130 -17.71 -2.09 -6.79
CA LEU A 130 -17.45 -1.88 -8.21
C LEU A 130 -17.89 -3.08 -9.04
N HIS A 131 -17.83 -2.92 -10.36
CA HIS A 131 -18.06 -4.03 -11.28
C HIS A 131 -16.99 -5.12 -11.06
N PRO A 132 -17.32 -6.42 -11.06
CA PRO A 132 -16.35 -7.49 -10.80
C PRO A 132 -15.08 -7.44 -11.65
N LEU A 133 -15.20 -6.99 -12.92
CA LEU A 133 -14.06 -6.82 -13.81
C LEU A 133 -13.01 -5.81 -13.30
N HIS A 134 -13.40 -4.80 -12.54
CA HIS A 134 -12.45 -3.87 -11.90
C HIS A 134 -11.46 -4.65 -11.03
N TYR A 135 -12.00 -5.47 -10.12
CA TYR A 135 -11.20 -6.31 -9.23
C TYR A 135 -10.39 -7.35 -10.00
N HIS A 136 -10.96 -7.99 -11.01
CA HIS A 136 -10.24 -9.00 -11.79
C HIS A 136 -9.05 -8.43 -12.55
N MET A 137 -9.17 -7.23 -13.10
CA MET A 137 -8.08 -6.60 -13.86
C MET A 137 -6.89 -6.21 -12.98
N LEU A 138 -7.14 -5.92 -11.70
CA LEU A 138 -6.12 -5.57 -10.72
C LEU A 138 -5.57 -6.83 -10.04
N TRP A 139 -6.44 -7.55 -9.33
CA TRP A 139 -6.04 -8.56 -8.35
C TRP A 139 -5.63 -9.91 -8.96
N LEU A 140 -5.98 -10.21 -10.22
CA LEU A 140 -5.45 -11.41 -10.88
C LEU A 140 -3.98 -11.24 -11.26
N SER A 141 -3.58 -10.05 -11.72
CA SER A 141 -2.17 -9.78 -12.04
C SER A 141 -1.32 -9.75 -10.77
N ASP A 142 -1.82 -9.10 -9.73
CA ASP A 142 -1.23 -9.10 -8.38
C ASP A 142 -1.00 -10.52 -7.86
N ALA A 143 -2.02 -11.39 -7.90
CA ALA A 143 -1.90 -12.76 -7.44
C ALA A 143 -0.84 -13.58 -8.22
N VAL A 144 -0.67 -13.31 -9.52
CA VAL A 144 0.41 -13.90 -10.31
C VAL A 144 1.77 -13.39 -9.85
N GLY A 145 1.90 -12.09 -9.59
CA GLY A 145 3.12 -11.48 -9.05
C GLY A 145 3.52 -12.06 -7.69
N HIS A 146 2.53 -12.29 -6.81
CA HIS A 146 2.74 -12.96 -5.53
C HIS A 146 3.23 -14.41 -5.69
N ALA A 147 2.58 -15.20 -6.54
CA ALA A 147 3.01 -16.58 -6.80
C ALA A 147 4.44 -16.65 -7.36
N ALA A 148 4.78 -15.75 -8.29
CA ALA A 148 6.13 -15.65 -8.84
C ALA A 148 7.15 -15.26 -7.76
N SER A 149 6.83 -14.27 -6.92
CA SER A 149 7.73 -13.81 -5.85
C SER A 149 8.01 -14.89 -4.82
N VAL A 150 7.00 -15.70 -4.46
CA VAL A 150 7.20 -16.88 -3.62
C VAL A 150 8.14 -17.86 -4.32
N ALA A 151 7.83 -18.28 -5.55
CA ALA A 151 8.63 -19.24 -6.30
C ALA A 151 10.10 -18.83 -6.46
N ASP A 152 10.37 -17.55 -6.73
CA ASP A 152 11.72 -17.01 -6.89
C ASP A 152 12.51 -16.92 -5.57
N SER A 153 11.82 -16.94 -4.43
CA SER A 153 12.41 -16.84 -3.09
C SER A 153 12.68 -18.18 -2.42
N LEU A 154 12.16 -19.28 -2.97
CA LEU A 154 12.35 -20.64 -2.44
C LEU A 154 13.79 -21.10 -2.65
N ASP A 155 14.29 -21.89 -1.69
CA ASP A 155 15.59 -22.54 -1.87
C ASP A 155 15.47 -23.66 -2.92
N PHE A 156 16.57 -23.96 -3.63
CA PHE A 156 16.61 -25.07 -4.58
C PHE A 156 16.18 -26.42 -3.98
N ALA A 157 16.36 -26.61 -2.66
CA ALA A 157 15.91 -27.82 -1.95
C ALA A 157 14.38 -27.94 -1.81
N GLU A 158 13.64 -26.86 -2.03
CA GLU A 158 12.17 -26.80 -1.86
C GLU A 158 11.42 -27.05 -3.17
N ALA A 159 11.95 -27.91 -4.05
CA ALA A 159 11.46 -28.13 -5.41
C ALA A 159 10.02 -28.70 -5.54
N ASP A 160 9.42 -29.14 -4.43
CA ASP A 160 8.06 -29.69 -4.38
C ASP A 160 6.99 -28.62 -3.99
N LEU A 161 7.42 -27.40 -3.63
CA LEU A 161 6.55 -26.24 -3.33
C LEU A 161 6.34 -25.38 -4.57
#